data_AF-A0A101XKG1-F1
#
_entry.id   AF-A0A101XKG1-F1
#
_cell.length_a   1.000
_cell.length_b   1.000
_cell.length_c   1.000
_cell.angle_alpha   90.00
_cell.angle_beta   90.00
_cell.angle_gamma   90.00
#
_symmetry.space_group_name_H-M   'P 1'
#
loop_
_entity.id
_entity.type
_entity.pdbx_description
1 polymer ?
#
loop_
_entity_poly.entity_id
_entity_poly.type
_entity_poly.pdbx_seq_one_letter_code
_entity_poly.pdbx_strand_id
1 'polypeptide(L)' 'MAEEEEVAPSEEPSEAAPERKIYMCLRCGTVFSKSDLEISPGIHCPNCGYRIIIKIRTFKAKPVNAE' A
#
# COMPACT_ATOMS: atom_id res chain seq x y z
N MET A 1 -39.90 32.02 -3.83
CA MET A 1 -38.44 32.02 -3.65
C MET A 1 -38.06 30.57 -3.53
N ALA A 2 -37.43 30.07 -4.58
CA ALA A 2 -36.92 28.71 -4.67
C ALA A 2 -35.56 28.70 -3.97
N GLU A 3 -35.42 27.85 -2.96
CA GLU A 3 -34.12 27.40 -2.47
C GLU A 3 -34.19 25.87 -2.47
N GLU A 4 -33.90 25.32 -3.64
CA GLU A 4 -33.29 24.01 -3.80
C GLU A 4 -31.85 24.13 -3.29
N GLU A 5 -31.43 23.26 -2.39
CA GLU A 5 -30.09 22.68 -2.50
C GLU A 5 -30.10 21.30 -1.82
N GLU A 6 -30.44 20.30 -2.64
CA GLU A 6 -29.87 18.97 -2.50
C GLU A 6 -28.40 19.05 -2.91
N VAL A 7 -27.47 18.69 -2.02
CA VAL A 7 -26.13 18.25 -2.46
C VAL A 7 -25.72 16.99 -1.70
N ALA A 8 -25.86 15.90 -2.45
CA ALA A 8 -25.28 14.58 -2.34
C ALA A 8 -24.19 14.32 -1.27
N PRO A 9 -24.28 13.23 -0.49
CA PRO A 9 -23.09 12.64 0.13
C PRO A 9 -22.12 12.24 -0.98
N SER A 10 -20.93 12.83 -0.96
CA SER A 10 -19.87 12.60 -1.93
C SER A 10 -19.47 11.12 -1.95
N GLU A 11 -19.91 10.41 -2.97
CA GLU A 11 -19.30 9.19 -3.46
C GLU A 11 -17.84 9.45 -3.81
N GLU A 12 -16.90 8.71 -3.19
CA GLU A 12 -15.71 8.15 -3.86
C GLU A 12 -15.22 6.93 -3.04
N PRO A 13 -15.80 5.72 -3.21
CA PRO A 13 -15.16 4.50 -2.76
C PRO A 13 -13.87 4.26 -3.57
N SER A 14 -12.73 4.54 -2.95
CA SER A 14 -11.44 3.86 -3.13
C SER A 14 -11.11 3.34 -4.55
N GLU A 15 -10.96 4.22 -5.54
CA GLU A 15 -10.43 3.85 -6.86
C GLU A 15 -9.19 4.68 -7.22
N ALA A 16 -8.25 4.79 -6.28
CA ALA A 16 -6.85 5.03 -6.61
C ALA A 16 -6.20 3.64 -6.75
N ALA A 17 -5.64 3.35 -7.94
CA ALA A 17 -4.95 2.11 -8.30
C ALA A 17 -4.38 1.38 -7.08
N PRO A 18 -4.64 0.07 -6.87
CA PRO A 18 -4.24 -0.60 -5.65
C PRO A 18 -2.73 -0.38 -5.51
N GLU A 19 -2.35 0.52 -4.60
CA GLU A 19 -0.95 0.80 -4.35
C GLU A 19 -0.39 -0.55 -3.98
N ARG A 20 0.41 -1.12 -4.89
CA ARG A 20 0.86 -2.49 -4.73
C ARG A 20 1.62 -2.49 -3.42
N LYS A 21 1.09 -3.20 -2.43
CA LYS A 21 1.73 -3.38 -1.13
C LYS A 21 2.97 -4.25 -1.38
N ILE A 22 4.07 -3.58 -1.70
CA ILE A 22 5.29 -4.18 -2.27
C ILE A 22 6.26 -4.59 -1.16
N TYR A 23 6.20 -3.94 0.01
CA TYR A 23 7.17 -4.13 1.08
C TYR A 23 6.52 -4.74 2.31
N MET A 24 7.21 -5.68 2.95
CA MET A 24 6.78 -6.34 4.19
C MET A 24 7.86 -6.19 5.25
N CYS A 25 7.46 -5.86 6.48
CA CYS A 25 8.36 -5.84 7.63
C CYS A 25 8.61 -7.27 8.14
N LEU A 26 9.87 -7.63 8.39
CA LEU A 26 10.23 -8.94 8.95
C LEU A 26 9.82 -9.13 10.42
N ARG A 27 9.62 -8.03 11.16
CA ARG A 27 9.34 -8.09 12.60
C ARG A 27 7.84 -8.13 12.92
N CYS A 28 7.05 -7.25 12.30
CA CYS A 28 5.61 -7.17 12.55
C CYS A 28 4.76 -7.77 11.41
N GLY A 29 5.37 -8.19 10.30
CA GLY A 29 4.67 -8.76 9.15
C GLY A 29 3.79 -7.77 8.38
N THR A 30 3.75 -6.50 8.78
CA THR A 30 2.88 -5.52 8.16
C THR A 30 3.37 -5.18 6.75
N VAL A 31 2.44 -5.06 5.82
CA VAL A 31 2.70 -4.83 4.39
C VAL A 31 2.31 -3.42 4.00
N PHE A 32 3.23 -2.71 3.36
CA PHE A 32 3.09 -1.28 3.05
C PHE A 32 3.49 -0.94 1.61
N SER A 33 3.04 0.23 1.20
CA SER A 33 3.28 0.84 -0.11
C SER A 33 4.50 1.75 -0.08
N LYS A 34 4.94 2.24 -1.25
CA LYS A 34 6.06 3.18 -1.37
C LYS A 34 5.79 4.48 -0.59
N SER A 35 4.54 4.96 -0.63
CA SER A 35 4.05 6.16 0.05
C SER A 35 4.31 6.14 1.54
N ASP A 36 4.19 4.99 2.18
CA ASP A 36 4.40 4.81 3.62
C ASP A 36 5.89 4.86 4.01
N LEU A 37 6.77 4.41 3.12
CA LEU A 37 8.22 4.55 3.25
C LEU A 37 8.70 6.00 3.10
N GLU A 38 7.97 6.81 2.33
CA GLU A 38 8.31 8.21 2.06
C GLU A 38 7.97 9.15 3.23
N ILE A 39 7.16 8.69 4.19
CA ILE A 39 6.74 9.46 5.38
C ILE A 39 7.91 9.71 6.33
N SER A 40 8.84 8.77 6.46
CA SER A 40 10.01 8.88 7.32
C SER A 40 11.29 9.03 6.50
N PRO A 41 12.23 9.93 6.86
CA PRO A 41 13.55 9.99 6.24
C PRO A 41 14.38 8.76 6.64
N GLY A 42 14.18 7.65 5.94
CA GLY A 42 14.85 6.38 6.19
C GLY A 42 13.98 5.16 5.86
N ILE A 43 14.63 3.99 5.88
CA ILE A 43 13.95 2.71 5.68
C ILE A 43 13.43 2.24 7.05
N HIS A 44 12.20 2.59 7.38
CA HIS A 44 11.59 2.25 8.66
C HIS A 44 10.18 1.72 8.45
N CYS A 45 9.82 0.69 9.22
CA CYS A 45 8.43 0.25 9.29
C CYS A 45 7.63 1.24 10.16
N PRO A 46 6.48 1.77 9.69
CA PRO A 46 5.67 2.77 10.40
C PRO A 46 5.07 2.22 11.70
N ASN A 47 4.91 0.90 11.81
CA ASN A 47 4.22 0.27 12.93
C ASN A 47 5.18 -0.13 14.09
N CYS A 48 6.47 -0.31 13.81
CA CYS A 48 7.41 -0.81 14.83
C CYS A 48 8.81 -0.18 14.79
N GLY A 49 9.10 0.73 13.86
CA GLY A 49 10.41 1.37 13.69
C GLY A 49 11.52 0.43 13.21
N TYR A 50 11.20 -0.81 12.85
CA TYR A 50 12.19 -1.79 12.37
C TYR A 50 12.73 -1.41 10.99
N ARG A 51 14.03 -1.62 10.80
CA ARG A 51 14.77 -1.14 9.61
C ARG A 51 14.93 -2.18 8.50
N ILE A 52 14.48 -3.41 8.72
CA ILE A 52 14.62 -4.48 7.73
C ILE A 52 13.25 -4.82 7.16
N ILE A 53 13.10 -4.51 5.87
CA ILE A 53 11.92 -4.77 5.07
C ILE A 53 12.30 -5.63 3.86
N ILE A 54 11.38 -6.50 3.44
CA ILE A 54 11.53 -7.39 2.28
C ILE A 54 10.55 -6.98 1.19
N LYS A 55 10.95 -7.16 -0.08
CA LYS A 55 10.07 -6.95 -1.23
C LYS A 55 9.31 -8.23 -1.51
N ILE A 56 7.98 -8.17 -1.52
CA ILE A 56 7.14 -9.32 -1.85
C ILE A 56 7.32 -9.66 -3.33
N ARG A 57 7.56 -10.94 -3.62
CA ARG A 57 7.65 -11.46 -4.98
C ARG A 57 6.29 -11.26 -5.66
N THR A 58 6.29 -10.64 -6.85
CA THR A 58 5.10 -10.57 -7.68
C THR A 58 4.62 -11.98 -8.03
N PHE A 59 3.32 -12.25 -7.89
CA PHE A 59 2.66 -13.53 -8.21
C PHE A 59 2.66 -13.88 -9.71
N LYS A 60 3.57 -13.31 -10.51
CA LYS A 60 3.76 -13.73 -11.90
C LYS A 60 4.56 -15.03 -11.89
N ALA A 61 3.89 -16.15 -12.13
CA ALA A 61 4.52 -17.45 -12.25
C ALA A 61 5.59 -17.38 -13.36
N LYS A 62 6.85 -17.54 -12.97
CA LYS A 62 7.95 -17.73 -13.92
C LYS A 62 8.06 -19.24 -14.14
N PRO A 63 7.92 -19.75 -15.38
CA PRO A 63 8.14 -21.17 -15.64
C PRO A 63 9.59 -21.49 -15.25
N VAL A 64 9.75 -22.48 -14.38
CA VAL A 64 11.05 -23.04 -14.03
C VAL A 64 11.15 -24.38 -14.75
N ASN A 65 12.11 -24.50 -15.67
CA ASN A 65 12.49 -25.80 -16.20
C ASN A 65 13.40 -26.45 -15.15
N ALA A 66 13.03 -27.65 -14.69
CA ALA A 66 13.93 -28.50 -13.95
C ALA A 66 14.62 -29.42 -14.96
N GLU A 67 15.91 -29.20 -15.20
CA GLU A 67 16.79 -30.21 -15.83
C GLU A 67 17.14 -31.30 -14.81
#